data_AF-A0A7S2WKI7-F1
#
_entry.id   AF-A0A7S2WKI7-F1
#
_cell.length_a   1.000
_cell.length_b   1.000
_cell.length_c   1.000
_cell.angle_alpha   90.00
_cell.angle_beta   90.00
_cell.angle_gamma   90.00
#
_symmetry.space_group_name_H-M   'P 1'
#
loop_
_entity.id
_entity.type
_entity.pdbx_description
1 polymer ?
#
loop_
_entity_poly.entity_id
_entity_poly.type
_entity_poly.pdbx_seq_one_letter_code
_entity_poly.pdbx_strand_id
1 'polypeptide(L)'
;ISSTSGTVSLEDVVFAGSDISSIATLSMSGDLSNSGDIILSSLLAQSITHTGAVGQDLTISSGGNVISDGVTMNNGALSGVTTLSASDDITLTKNVATVVHSGTTSLSILSTSGTVAVE
;
A
#
# COMPACT_ATOMS: atom_id res chain seq x y z
N ILE A 1 -21.04 5.28 32.57
CA ILE A 1 -20.91 6.69 32.13
C ILE A 1 -21.65 6.79 30.80
N SER A 2 -22.64 7.68 30.66
CA SER A 2 -23.40 7.83 29.41
C SER A 2 -23.81 9.31 29.22
N SER A 3 -23.95 9.72 27.97
CA SER A 3 -24.53 10.99 27.57
C SER A 3 -25.50 10.75 26.42
N THR A 4 -26.65 11.43 26.44
CA THR A 4 -27.70 11.25 25.43
C THR A 4 -27.64 12.31 24.33
N SER A 5 -26.98 13.44 24.58
CA SER A 5 -26.97 14.59 23.66
C SER A 5 -25.64 15.33 23.58
N GLY A 6 -24.58 14.84 24.23
CA GLY A 6 -23.28 15.49 24.27
C GLY A 6 -22.11 14.52 24.35
N THR A 7 -20.89 15.06 24.36
CA THR A 7 -19.66 14.28 24.50
C THR A 7 -19.46 13.79 25.93
N VAL A 8 -18.73 12.70 26.08
CA VAL A 8 -18.16 12.29 27.36
C VAL A 8 -16.64 12.44 27.23
N SER A 9 -16.05 13.25 28.11
CA SER A 9 -14.58 13.34 28.23
C SER A 9 -14.11 12.34 29.27
N LEU A 10 -13.08 11.58 28.93
CA LEU A 10 -12.42 10.66 29.83
C LEU A 10 -10.92 10.75 29.61
N GLU A 11 -10.17 10.75 30.69
CA GLU A 11 -8.72 10.70 30.69
C GLU A 11 -8.24 9.27 30.99
N ASP A 12 -7.12 8.87 30.39
CA ASP A 12 -6.42 7.60 30.63
C ASP A 12 -7.34 6.35 30.55
N VAL A 13 -8.09 6.25 29.46
CA VAL A 13 -9.08 5.18 29.30
C VAL A 13 -8.43 3.82 29.07
N VAL A 14 -8.84 2.83 29.86
CA VAL A 14 -8.55 1.41 29.62
C VAL A 14 -9.87 0.65 29.49
N PHE A 15 -10.05 -0.02 28.36
CA PHE A 15 -11.14 -0.98 28.16
C PHE A 15 -10.64 -2.38 28.46
N ALA A 16 -11.19 -3.03 29.48
CA ALA A 16 -10.80 -4.39 29.88
C ALA A 16 -11.57 -5.49 29.12
N GLY A 17 -12.63 -5.13 28.39
CA GLY A 17 -13.35 -6.04 27.50
C GLY A 17 -12.57 -6.30 26.21
N SER A 18 -12.98 -7.32 25.45
CA SER A 18 -12.31 -7.69 24.20
C SER A 18 -12.66 -6.79 23.01
N ASP A 19 -13.88 -6.24 22.99
CA ASP A 19 -14.45 -5.61 21.79
C ASP A 19 -14.93 -4.18 22.10
N ILE A 20 -14.76 -3.29 21.13
CA ILE A 20 -15.38 -1.97 21.10
C ILE A 20 -16.25 -1.88 19.85
N SER A 21 -17.55 -1.66 20.02
CA SER A 21 -18.54 -1.72 18.93
C SER A 21 -19.20 -0.37 18.65
N SER A 22 -19.85 -0.26 17.48
CA SER A 22 -20.63 0.91 17.05
C SER A 22 -19.86 2.24 16.97
N ILE A 23 -18.54 2.20 16.78
CA ILE A 23 -17.73 3.38 16.49
C ILE A 23 -18.03 3.83 15.05
N ALA A 24 -18.58 5.04 14.89
CA ALA A 24 -18.78 5.64 13.57
C ALA A 24 -17.49 6.24 13.00
N THR A 25 -16.63 6.79 13.86
CA THR A 25 -15.36 7.42 13.46
C THR A 25 -14.36 7.29 14.60
N LEU A 26 -13.14 6.88 14.29
CA LEU A 26 -12.01 6.86 15.21
C LEU A 26 -10.98 7.88 14.73
N SER A 27 -10.76 8.93 15.51
CA SER A 27 -9.70 9.93 15.25
C SER A 27 -8.59 9.73 16.29
N MET A 28 -7.35 9.71 15.82
CA MET A 28 -6.17 9.49 16.64
C MET A 28 -5.15 10.59 16.33
N SER A 29 -4.54 11.17 17.37
CA SER A 29 -3.43 12.13 17.24
C SER A 29 -2.06 11.45 17.25
N GLY A 30 -2.00 10.19 17.70
CA GLY A 30 -0.80 9.35 17.71
C GLY A 30 -1.03 8.04 16.96
N ASP A 31 -0.16 7.07 17.24
CA ASP A 31 -0.10 5.81 16.49
C ASP A 31 -1.19 4.80 16.91
N LEU A 32 -1.64 3.99 15.95
CA LEU A 32 -2.38 2.75 16.23
C LEU A 32 -1.38 1.60 16.35
N SER A 33 -1.08 1.20 17.59
CA SER A 33 -0.33 -0.02 17.88
C SER A 33 -1.30 -1.19 18.09
N ASN A 34 -1.42 -2.07 17.08
CA ASN A 34 -2.27 -3.26 17.13
C ASN A 34 -1.40 -4.54 17.06
N SER A 35 -1.79 -5.59 17.80
CA SER A 35 -1.10 -6.89 17.76
C SER A 35 -1.71 -7.88 16.78
N GLY A 36 -2.93 -7.62 16.31
CA GLY A 36 -3.65 -8.46 15.35
C GLY A 36 -3.71 -7.84 13.95
N ASP A 37 -4.55 -8.44 13.12
CA ASP A 37 -4.82 -7.95 11.78
C ASP A 37 -5.67 -6.67 11.80
N ILE A 38 -5.53 -5.86 10.76
CA ILE A 38 -6.47 -4.78 10.42
C ILE A 38 -7.32 -5.29 9.25
N ILE A 39 -8.61 -5.51 9.50
CA ILE A 39 -9.53 -6.08 8.51
C ILE A 39 -10.43 -4.98 7.94
N LEU A 40 -10.34 -4.74 6.63
CA LEU A 40 -11.24 -3.88 5.88
C LEU A 40 -12.36 -4.75 5.26
N SER A 41 -13.47 -4.94 5.98
CA SER A 41 -14.48 -5.98 5.68
C SER A 41 -15.71 -5.53 4.88
N SER A 42 -15.84 -4.24 4.54
CA SER A 42 -16.96 -3.78 3.70
C SER A 42 -17.00 -4.50 2.35
N LEU A 43 -18.20 -4.81 1.88
CA LEU A 43 -18.44 -5.33 0.53
C LEU A 43 -18.28 -4.24 -0.55
N LEU A 44 -18.19 -2.98 -0.14
CA LEU A 44 -17.92 -1.83 -1.00
C LEU A 44 -16.42 -1.47 -0.96
N ALA A 45 -16.02 -0.55 -1.83
CA ALA A 45 -14.67 -0.04 -1.86
C ALA A 45 -14.25 0.51 -0.48
N GLN A 46 -13.05 0.13 -0.05
CA GLN A 46 -12.39 0.66 1.13
C GLN A 46 -10.99 1.12 0.71
N SER A 47 -10.51 2.17 1.34
CA SER A 47 -9.20 2.73 1.03
C SER A 47 -8.42 3.04 2.30
N ILE A 48 -7.10 2.95 2.19
CA ILE A 48 -6.16 3.59 3.11
C ILE A 48 -5.67 4.83 2.38
N THR A 49 -6.09 6.01 2.83
CA THR A 49 -5.75 7.28 2.18
C THR A 49 -4.75 8.04 3.04
N HIS A 50 -3.61 8.39 2.46
CA HIS A 50 -2.59 9.24 3.09
C HIS A 50 -2.61 10.63 2.44
N THR A 51 -2.83 11.67 3.24
CA THR A 51 -2.95 13.07 2.80
C THR A 51 -1.69 13.89 3.09
N GLY A 52 -0.55 13.23 3.33
CA GLY A 52 0.71 13.89 3.62
C GLY A 52 1.17 14.84 2.50
N ALA A 53 1.98 15.83 2.87
CA ALA A 53 2.57 16.80 1.95
C ALA A 53 3.75 16.19 1.15
N VAL A 54 4.39 17.01 0.31
CA VAL A 54 5.59 16.60 -0.45
C VAL A 54 6.68 16.07 0.50
N GLY A 55 7.19 14.87 0.21
CA GLY A 55 8.18 14.18 1.04
C GLY A 55 7.60 13.40 2.23
N GLN A 56 6.27 13.42 2.40
CA GLN A 56 5.59 12.62 3.40
C GLN A 56 4.98 11.41 2.71
N ASP A 57 5.54 10.24 3.00
CA ASP A 57 5.17 9.00 2.33
C ASP A 57 4.27 8.13 3.20
N LEU A 58 3.34 7.41 2.54
CA LEU A 58 2.70 6.26 3.17
C LEU A 58 3.69 5.09 3.19
N THR A 59 4.31 4.85 4.33
CA THR A 59 5.23 3.71 4.48
C THR A 59 4.47 2.47 4.94
N ILE A 60 4.41 1.45 4.08
CA ILE A 60 3.94 0.10 4.44
C ILE A 60 5.17 -0.79 4.48
N SER A 61 5.52 -1.27 5.67
CA SER A 61 6.70 -2.10 5.89
C SER A 61 6.34 -3.39 6.61
N SER A 62 7.14 -4.43 6.37
CA SER A 62 7.01 -5.74 6.99
C SER A 62 8.40 -6.26 7.29
N GLY A 63 8.55 -7.02 8.38
CA GLY A 63 9.75 -7.84 8.61
C GLY A 63 9.88 -8.99 7.59
N GLY A 64 8.81 -9.25 6.82
CA GLY A 64 8.78 -10.16 5.69
C GLY A 64 8.22 -9.49 4.43
N ASN A 65 7.25 -10.13 3.79
CA ASN A 65 6.65 -9.64 2.54
C ASN A 65 5.51 -8.64 2.78
N VAL A 66 5.36 -7.67 1.88
CA VAL A 66 4.09 -6.94 1.68
C VAL A 66 3.42 -7.52 0.44
N ILE A 67 2.27 -8.17 0.62
CA ILE A 67 1.48 -8.76 -0.46
C ILE A 67 0.31 -7.83 -0.76
N SER A 68 0.30 -7.26 -1.97
CA SER A 68 -0.79 -6.43 -2.50
C SER A 68 -1.41 -7.14 -3.69
N ASP A 69 -2.56 -7.76 -3.52
CA ASP A 69 -3.33 -8.42 -4.59
C ASP A 69 -2.46 -9.28 -5.53
N GLY A 70 -1.66 -10.18 -4.93
CA GLY A 70 -0.77 -11.08 -5.69
C GLY A 70 0.59 -10.49 -6.08
N VAL A 71 0.81 -9.18 -5.96
CA VAL A 71 2.13 -8.55 -6.09
C VAL A 71 2.83 -8.56 -4.73
N THR A 72 4.03 -9.13 -4.68
CA THR A 72 4.88 -9.09 -3.49
C THR A 72 5.96 -8.02 -3.65
N MET A 73 6.03 -7.08 -2.71
CA MET A 73 7.15 -6.15 -2.51
C MET A 73 8.04 -6.68 -1.40
N ASN A 74 9.32 -6.95 -1.73
CA ASN A 74 10.30 -7.43 -0.77
C ASN A 74 11.68 -6.79 -1.05
N ASN A 75 12.18 -5.97 -0.12
CA ASN A 75 13.48 -5.29 -0.21
C ASN A 75 13.75 -4.61 -1.57
N GLY A 76 12.73 -3.99 -2.16
CA GLY A 76 12.80 -3.31 -3.46
C GLY A 76 12.57 -4.21 -4.68
N ALA A 77 12.47 -5.53 -4.52
CA ALA A 77 12.03 -6.44 -5.58
C ALA A 77 10.50 -6.49 -5.65
N LEU A 78 9.98 -6.57 -6.88
CA LEU A 78 8.57 -6.79 -7.20
C LEU A 78 8.43 -8.20 -7.80
N SER A 79 7.53 -9.02 -7.25
CA SER A 79 7.21 -10.37 -7.75
C SER A 79 5.70 -10.53 -7.95
N GLY A 80 5.27 -11.40 -8.86
CA GLY A 80 3.86 -11.64 -9.17
C GLY A 80 3.21 -10.59 -10.09
N VAL A 81 3.98 -9.63 -10.61
CA VAL A 81 3.49 -8.62 -11.56
C VAL A 81 3.12 -9.29 -12.90
N THR A 82 1.84 -9.26 -13.25
CA THR A 82 1.34 -9.81 -14.53
C THR A 82 1.33 -8.77 -15.65
N THR A 83 1.06 -7.51 -15.31
CA THR A 83 1.06 -6.36 -16.24
C THR A 83 1.64 -5.13 -15.55
N LEU A 84 2.51 -4.39 -16.25
CA LEU A 84 3.00 -3.08 -15.83
C LEU A 84 2.63 -2.04 -16.90
N SER A 85 1.86 -1.03 -16.52
CA SER A 85 1.54 0.12 -17.36
C SER A 85 2.18 1.37 -16.75
N ALA A 86 3.08 2.02 -17.48
CA ALA A 86 3.70 3.28 -17.09
C ALA A 86 3.20 4.39 -18.01
N SER A 87 2.77 5.52 -17.45
CA SER A 87 2.33 6.70 -18.22
C SER A 87 3.50 7.59 -18.65
N ASP A 88 4.69 7.33 -18.11
CA ASP A 88 5.91 8.09 -18.28
C ASP A 88 7.10 7.10 -18.40
N ASP A 89 8.33 7.60 -18.28
CA ASP A 89 9.55 6.84 -18.50
C ASP A 89 9.77 5.70 -17.47
N ILE A 90 10.28 4.56 -17.98
CA ILE A 90 10.89 3.51 -17.17
C ILE A 90 12.41 3.66 -17.26
N THR A 91 13.06 4.11 -16.18
CA THR A 91 14.52 4.31 -16.13
C THR A 91 15.21 3.20 -15.35
N LEU A 92 16.25 2.58 -15.92
CA LEU A 92 17.11 1.61 -15.25
C LEU A 92 18.48 2.21 -14.95
N THR A 93 18.78 2.50 -13.67
CA THR A 93 19.89 3.38 -13.29
C THR A 93 21.22 2.68 -12.95
N LYS A 94 21.25 1.34 -12.93
CA LYS A 94 22.52 0.61 -12.69
C LYS A 94 23.49 0.87 -13.85
N ASN A 95 24.79 0.99 -13.54
CA ASN A 95 25.86 1.09 -14.56
C ASN A 95 25.73 0.03 -15.66
N VAL A 96 25.30 -1.18 -15.30
CA VAL A 96 24.93 -2.23 -16.23
C VAL A 96 23.54 -2.72 -15.85
N ALA A 97 22.52 -2.09 -16.40
CA ALA A 97 21.15 -2.57 -16.31
C ALA A 97 20.87 -3.59 -17.42
N THR A 98 20.10 -4.63 -17.10
CA THR A 98 19.74 -5.70 -18.05
C THR A 98 18.26 -6.00 -17.98
N VAL A 99 17.64 -6.21 -19.14
CA VAL A 99 16.31 -6.83 -19.26
C VAL A 99 16.51 -8.25 -19.77
N VAL A 100 16.11 -9.24 -18.97
CA VAL A 100 16.26 -10.66 -19.31
C VAL A 100 14.86 -11.26 -19.52
N HIS A 101 14.59 -11.73 -20.74
CA HIS A 101 13.42 -12.56 -21.03
C HIS A 101 13.84 -14.03 -21.04
N SER A 102 13.48 -14.76 -19.99
CA SER A 102 13.76 -16.20 -19.84
C SER A 102 12.62 -17.10 -20.33
N GLY A 103 11.57 -16.52 -20.93
CA GLY A 103 10.48 -17.27 -21.54
C GLY A 103 10.93 -18.05 -22.77
N THR A 104 10.11 -19.00 -23.22
CA THR A 104 10.40 -19.84 -24.39
C THR A 104 10.06 -19.19 -25.73
N THR A 105 9.47 -17.99 -25.69
CA THR A 105 9.05 -17.21 -26.87
C THR A 105 9.92 -15.96 -27.02
N SER A 106 9.46 -15.00 -27.84
CA SER A 106 10.21 -13.77 -28.12
C SER A 106 9.90 -12.66 -27.12
N LEU A 107 10.93 -11.88 -26.79
CA LEU A 107 10.76 -10.52 -26.30
C LEU A 107 10.34 -9.61 -27.47
N SER A 108 9.17 -8.98 -27.37
CA SER A 108 8.71 -7.98 -28.35
C SER A 108 8.84 -6.58 -27.76
N ILE A 109 9.51 -5.68 -28.48
CA ILE A 109 9.63 -4.26 -28.12
C ILE A 109 9.08 -3.46 -29.29
N LEU A 110 8.04 -2.67 -29.03
CA LEU A 110 7.28 -1.94 -30.05
C LEU A 110 7.04 -0.50 -29.59
N SER A 111 7.20 0.44 -30.51
CA SER A 111 6.64 1.78 -30.39
C SER A 111 5.51 1.92 -31.41
N THR A 112 4.31 2.29 -30.96
CA THR A 112 3.11 2.39 -31.81
C THR A 112 3.02 3.71 -32.57
N SER A 113 3.70 4.73 -32.08
CA SER A 113 3.67 6.10 -32.61
C SER A 113 5.06 6.70 -32.83
N GLY A 114 6.14 5.95 -32.55
CA GLY A 114 7.51 6.43 -32.64
C GLY A 114 8.51 5.34 -32.97
N THR A 115 9.75 5.53 -32.52
CA THR A 115 10.87 4.61 -32.78
C THR A 115 11.24 3.82 -31.54
N VAL A 116 11.76 2.61 -31.74
CA VAL A 116 12.57 1.91 -30.74
C VAL A 116 14.03 2.21 -31.09
N ALA A 117 14.66 3.12 -30.36
CA ALA A 117 16.07 3.45 -30.53
C ALA A 117 16.94 2.50 -29.69
N VAL A 118 18.05 2.04 -30.27
CA VAL A 118 19.08 1.24 -29.58
C VAL A 118 20.42 1.89 -29.92
N GLU A 119 21.12 2.37 -28.91
CA GLU A 119 22.36 3.15 -29.03
C GLU A 119 23.44 2.59 -28.10
#